data_AF-A0A3C0UMU7-F1
#
_entry.id   AF-A0A3C0UMU7-F1
#
_cell.length_a   1.000
_cell.length_b   1.000
_cell.length_c   1.000
_cell.angle_alpha   90.00
_cell.angle_beta   90.00
_cell.angle_gamma   90.00
#
_symmetry.space_group_name_H-M   'P 1'
#
loop_
_entity.id
_entity.type
_entity.pdbx_description
1 polymer ?
#
loop_
_entity_poly.entity_id
_entity_poly.type
_entity_poly.pdbx_seq_one_letter_code
_entity_poly.pdbx_strand_id
1 'polypeptide(L)'
;MFKIVSSSAGSGKTYTLTKEYLKLVLQNDNAYYFKHILAITFTKAATREMKERILGRLQVFAEGGNDPMLGDIIRELYPETLNDLEGAYKVQEQSLRTRAERVFKQILHDYSDFAVMTIDSFVQRVVSAFTDELGMPFSFEVEMEAGELLLMAVERLLEHTGDDSYGELTDILESFYLEAGQDGQNYHNLPEALASFATDLLNEQRYAAIVQNSELTAKDFKKIRRQLVAALKMWENQIIKWAEEGQRLILEKGLDEKDFAYGTVFRYFKKRTEDSETMSEPGSREKEAFENDKGWLTKSARPFVVEAVETLKPQLADCYGHIEKIRRENSKQYFLYQQLIPHLYHLSLLNEIKEEFDRQLRENNRVHISEFNQKILKIVTEDPVPFIYERLGEKFNHILIDEFQDTSKLQFANLLPLIDNSLGYEHFNLAVGDSKQAIYRFRGGDMDQIIALHSKKMDRLYRSLGDSELTVERLENIRWHLKDDVLRTNRRSAREVIEFNNAFFETVEKLYRDQFPLAQEVFAQVAQEIPPSPKTGGQVNIEFVEGKEGDDENDTPVMITRTLELIRQVTEQEGFSLGDVSVLCRFKRDAKKIANHLKENG
;
A
#
# COMPACT_ATOMS: atom_id res chain seq x y z
N MET A 1 -14.77 6.47 24.37
CA MET A 1 -15.40 5.62 23.32
C MET A 1 -14.68 5.82 22.00
N PHE A 2 -14.37 4.76 21.24
CA PHE A 2 -13.79 4.86 19.90
C PHE A 2 -14.78 4.31 18.85
N LYS A 3 -15.35 5.20 18.05
CA LYS A 3 -16.34 4.84 17.02
C LYS A 3 -15.66 4.67 15.66
N ILE A 4 -15.79 3.51 15.03
CA ILE A 4 -15.36 3.25 13.65
C ILE A 4 -16.60 3.22 12.74
N VAL A 5 -16.66 4.11 11.76
CA VAL A 5 -17.76 4.20 10.81
C VAL A 5 -17.28 3.75 9.44
N SER A 6 -17.80 2.62 8.96
CA SER A 6 -17.65 2.19 7.57
C SER A 6 -18.75 2.82 6.73
N SER A 7 -18.38 3.61 5.72
CA SER A 7 -19.34 4.40 4.96
C SER A 7 -19.14 4.24 3.47
N SER A 8 -20.05 3.56 2.78
CA SER A 8 -19.98 3.42 1.32
C SER A 8 -20.08 4.79 0.61
N ALA A 9 -19.66 4.87 -0.65
CA ALA A 9 -19.69 6.11 -1.44
C ALA A 9 -21.04 6.85 -1.35
N GLY A 10 -21.03 8.13 -0.99
CA GLY A 10 -22.26 8.93 -0.91
C GLY A 10 -23.21 8.59 0.25
N SER A 11 -22.79 7.77 1.23
CA SER A 11 -23.64 7.37 2.36
C SER A 11 -23.78 8.41 3.49
N GLY A 12 -22.96 9.46 3.46
CA GLY A 12 -23.00 10.56 4.44
C GLY A 12 -21.79 10.64 5.37
N LYS A 13 -20.66 10.00 5.05
CA LYS A 13 -19.36 10.12 5.75
C LYS A 13 -19.06 11.53 6.26
N THR A 14 -19.07 12.48 5.34
CA THR A 14 -18.73 13.88 5.59
C THR A 14 -19.76 14.61 6.44
N TYR A 15 -21.04 14.25 6.27
CA TYR A 15 -22.13 14.74 7.12
C TYR A 15 -21.95 14.25 8.56
N THR A 16 -21.69 12.95 8.74
CA THR A 16 -21.45 12.34 10.05
C THR A 16 -20.27 13.00 10.76
N LEU A 17 -19.11 13.12 10.09
CA LEU A 17 -17.93 13.72 10.69
C LEU A 17 -18.16 15.19 11.10
N THR A 18 -18.81 15.98 10.23
CA THR A 18 -19.14 17.38 10.53
C THR A 18 -20.12 17.48 11.69
N LYS A 19 -21.16 16.64 11.71
CA LYS A 19 -22.17 16.59 12.79
C LYS A 19 -21.52 16.26 14.13
N GLU A 20 -20.66 15.24 14.16
CA GLU A 20 -19.96 14.82 15.38
C GLU A 20 -19.01 15.92 15.87
N TYR A 21 -18.26 16.58 14.98
CA TYR A 21 -17.46 17.75 15.35
C TYR A 21 -18.31 18.86 15.98
N LEU A 22 -19.43 19.24 15.33
CA LEU A 22 -20.34 20.28 15.81
C LEU A 22 -20.99 19.89 17.14
N LYS A 23 -21.37 18.63 17.32
CA LYS A 23 -21.91 18.11 18.58
C LYS A 23 -20.91 18.30 19.71
N LEU A 24 -19.63 17.96 19.49
CA LEU A 24 -18.58 18.10 20.49
C LEU A 24 -18.33 19.56 20.91
N VAL A 25 -18.34 20.52 19.97
CA VAL A 25 -18.15 21.93 20.32
C VAL A 25 -19.40 22.58 20.90
N LEU A 26 -20.60 22.18 20.48
CA LEU A 26 -21.85 22.82 20.91
C LEU A 26 -22.44 22.24 22.20
N GLN A 27 -22.09 21.00 22.57
CA GLN A 27 -22.48 20.45 23.88
C GLN A 27 -21.76 21.16 25.04
N ASN A 28 -20.65 21.84 24.77
CA ASN A 28 -19.86 22.57 25.76
C ASN A 28 -20.22 24.07 25.75
N ASP A 29 -20.37 24.68 26.93
CA ASP A 29 -20.61 26.13 27.05
C ASP A 29 -19.35 26.99 26.81
N ASN A 30 -18.16 26.36 26.84
CA ASN A 30 -16.90 27.01 26.56
C ASN A 30 -16.66 27.14 25.05
N ALA A 31 -16.71 28.37 24.54
CA ALA A 31 -16.46 28.67 23.12
C ALA A 31 -15.03 28.32 22.65
N TYR A 32 -14.08 28.10 23.55
CA TYR A 32 -12.71 27.66 23.25
C TYR A 32 -12.59 26.13 23.12
N TYR A 33 -13.66 25.36 23.32
CA TYR A 33 -13.60 23.90 23.36
C TYR A 33 -13.13 23.27 22.03
N PHE A 34 -13.27 23.98 20.91
CA PHE A 34 -12.75 23.52 19.60
C PHE A 34 -11.23 23.27 19.61
N LYS A 35 -10.47 23.93 20.50
CA LYS A 35 -9.03 23.71 20.65
C LYS A 35 -8.69 22.31 21.17
N HIS A 36 -9.69 21.61 21.72
CA HIS A 36 -9.57 20.25 22.24
C HIS A 36 -9.98 19.16 21.25
N ILE A 37 -10.24 19.51 20.00
CA ILE A 37 -10.68 18.59 18.96
C ILE A 37 -9.65 18.56 17.84
N LEU A 38 -9.01 17.40 17.64
CA LEU A 38 -8.12 17.15 16.52
C LEU A 38 -8.89 16.43 15.42
N ALA A 39 -9.09 17.10 14.28
CA ALA A 39 -9.67 16.50 13.09
C ALA A 39 -8.60 16.32 12.01
N ILE A 40 -8.33 15.07 11.65
CA ILE A 40 -7.26 14.67 10.75
C ILE A 40 -7.86 14.22 9.43
N THR A 41 -7.23 14.64 8.33
CA THR A 41 -7.57 14.20 6.97
C THR A 41 -6.33 13.72 6.20
N PHE A 42 -6.53 12.99 5.11
CA PHE A 42 -5.43 12.55 4.26
C PHE A 42 -4.91 13.66 3.31
N THR A 43 -5.78 14.56 2.82
CA THR A 43 -5.37 15.57 1.82
C THR A 43 -5.65 17.00 2.26
N LYS A 44 -4.82 17.96 1.79
CA LYS A 44 -5.03 19.40 2.00
C LYS A 44 -6.39 19.87 1.48
N ALA A 45 -6.89 19.25 0.40
CA ALA A 45 -8.21 19.54 -0.15
C ALA A 45 -9.34 19.12 0.82
N ALA A 46 -9.27 17.90 1.37
CA ALA A 46 -10.21 17.42 2.37
C ALA A 46 -10.17 18.25 3.66
N THR A 47 -8.97 18.66 4.11
CA THR A 47 -8.82 19.62 5.22
C THR A 47 -9.60 20.90 4.95
N ARG A 48 -9.38 21.54 3.79
CA ARG A 48 -10.04 22.80 3.44
C ARG A 48 -11.55 22.63 3.38
N GLU A 49 -12.03 21.60 2.70
CA GLU A 49 -13.46 21.28 2.60
C GLU A 49 -14.08 21.09 4.00
N MET A 50 -13.39 20.38 4.89
CA MET A 50 -13.88 20.18 6.26
C MET A 50 -13.96 21.48 7.05
N LYS A 51 -12.93 22.35 6.97
CA LYS A 51 -12.96 23.67 7.61
C LYS A 51 -14.12 24.52 7.09
N GLU A 52 -14.29 24.59 5.77
CA GLU A 52 -15.37 25.34 5.13
C GLU A 52 -16.74 24.82 5.58
N ARG A 53 -16.93 23.49 5.65
CA ARG A 53 -18.19 22.89 6.12
C ARG A 53 -18.48 23.22 7.58
N ILE A 54 -17.51 23.05 8.47
CA ILE A 54 -17.70 23.33 9.91
C ILE A 54 -18.06 24.81 10.11
N LEU A 55 -17.28 25.73 9.53
CA LEU A 55 -17.50 27.16 9.66
C LEU A 55 -18.82 27.60 9.02
N GLY A 56 -19.13 27.11 7.82
CA GLY A 56 -20.38 27.40 7.14
C GLY A 56 -21.60 26.95 7.93
N ARG A 57 -21.56 25.76 8.54
CA ARG A 57 -22.68 25.28 9.38
C ARG A 57 -22.82 26.08 10.67
N LEU A 58 -21.72 26.41 11.35
CA LEU A 58 -21.75 27.29 12.52
C LEU A 58 -22.37 28.66 12.19
N GLN A 59 -21.99 29.23 11.05
CA GLN A 59 -22.56 30.49 10.56
C GLN A 59 -24.07 30.37 10.30
N VAL A 60 -24.50 29.34 9.55
CA VAL A 60 -25.92 29.10 9.28
C VAL A 60 -26.73 28.91 10.56
N PHE A 61 -26.18 28.21 11.56
CA PHE A 61 -26.84 28.03 12.85
C PHE A 61 -26.97 29.39 13.57
N ALA A 62 -25.90 30.19 13.61
CA ALA A 62 -25.87 31.49 14.26
C ALA A 62 -26.86 32.49 13.63
N GLU A 63 -26.98 32.49 12.29
CA GLU A 63 -27.85 33.41 11.54
C GLU A 63 -29.34 33.03 11.57
N GLY A 64 -29.72 31.97 12.29
CA GLY A 64 -31.12 31.52 12.35
C GLY A 64 -31.55 30.69 11.15
N GLY A 65 -30.61 30.26 10.30
CA GLY A 65 -30.89 29.42 9.13
C GLY A 65 -31.53 28.08 9.52
N ASN A 66 -32.41 27.58 8.66
CA ASN A 66 -33.00 26.25 8.82
C ASN A 66 -32.05 25.20 8.25
N ASP A 67 -31.43 24.40 9.12
CA ASP A 67 -30.48 23.36 8.76
C ASP A 67 -30.88 22.04 9.43
N PRO A 68 -31.13 20.97 8.66
CA PRO A 68 -31.48 19.66 9.21
C PRO A 68 -30.46 19.12 10.22
N MET A 69 -29.17 19.48 10.07
CA MET A 69 -28.10 19.03 10.95
C MET A 69 -28.25 19.58 12.38
N LEU A 70 -28.74 20.81 12.55
CA LEU A 70 -29.01 21.35 13.89
C LEU A 70 -30.10 20.53 14.58
N GLY A 71 -31.16 20.16 13.84
CA GLY A 71 -32.21 19.29 14.36
C GLY A 71 -31.70 17.90 14.76
N ASP A 72 -30.81 17.31 13.96
CA ASP A 72 -30.15 16.05 14.31
C ASP A 72 -29.28 16.17 15.58
N ILE A 73 -28.53 17.26 15.73
CA ILE A 73 -27.72 17.52 16.93
C ILE A 73 -28.62 17.66 18.16
N ILE A 74 -29.74 18.39 18.06
CA ILE A 74 -30.70 18.53 19.18
C ILE A 74 -31.28 17.18 19.56
N ARG A 75 -31.70 16.36 18.58
CA ARG A 75 -32.24 15.01 18.83
C ARG A 75 -31.26 14.12 19.58
N GLU A 76 -29.97 14.24 19.29
CA GLU A 76 -28.94 13.42 19.92
C GLU A 76 -28.51 13.95 21.29
N LEU A 77 -28.41 15.27 21.47
CA LEU A 77 -27.98 15.87 22.73
C LEU A 77 -29.11 15.99 23.77
N TYR A 78 -30.34 16.23 23.31
CA TYR A 78 -31.51 16.51 24.15
C TYR A 78 -32.75 15.72 23.69
N PRO A 79 -32.69 14.38 23.63
CA PRO A 79 -33.78 13.55 23.11
C PRO A 79 -35.10 13.73 23.86
N GLU A 80 -35.05 14.12 25.13
CA GLU A 80 -36.21 14.41 25.98
C GLU A 80 -37.05 15.61 25.48
N THR A 81 -36.43 16.53 24.72
CA THR A 81 -37.12 17.71 24.20
C THR A 81 -38.05 17.42 23.03
N LEU A 82 -37.95 16.23 22.42
CA LEU A 82 -38.74 15.86 21.23
C LEU A 82 -40.23 15.71 21.51
N ASN A 83 -40.62 15.61 22.79
CA ASN A 83 -42.02 15.57 23.21
C ASN A 83 -42.65 16.97 23.35
N ASP A 84 -41.85 18.04 23.31
CA ASP A 84 -42.29 19.43 23.42
C ASP A 84 -41.54 20.31 22.41
N LEU A 85 -42.03 20.27 21.17
CA LEU A 85 -41.42 20.95 20.03
C LEU A 85 -41.55 22.48 20.07
N GLU A 86 -42.56 23.01 20.77
CA GLU A 86 -42.83 24.45 20.86
C GLU A 86 -42.22 25.09 22.12
N GLY A 87 -41.95 24.30 23.16
CA GLY A 87 -41.29 24.75 24.39
C GLY A 87 -39.84 24.29 24.48
N ALA A 88 -39.60 23.16 25.14
CA ALA A 88 -38.26 22.68 25.50
C ALA A 88 -37.31 22.56 24.29
N TYR A 89 -37.80 22.08 23.14
CA TYR A 89 -37.01 21.98 21.91
C TYR A 89 -36.52 23.34 21.43
N LYS A 90 -37.40 24.36 21.40
CA LYS A 90 -37.07 25.72 20.96
C LYS A 90 -36.06 26.39 21.88
N VAL A 91 -36.14 26.11 23.18
CA VAL A 91 -35.15 26.60 24.16
C VAL A 91 -33.76 26.03 23.85
N GLN A 92 -33.65 24.72 23.61
CA GLN A 92 -32.36 24.11 23.26
C GLN A 92 -31.87 24.54 21.88
N GLU A 93 -32.76 24.69 20.91
CA GLU A 93 -32.43 25.24 19.59
C GLU A 93 -31.78 26.62 19.73
N GLN A 94 -32.41 27.53 20.47
CA GLN A 94 -31.89 28.89 20.67
C GLN A 94 -30.56 28.91 21.45
N SER A 95 -30.42 28.03 22.44
CA SER A 95 -29.18 27.85 23.21
C SER A 95 -28.03 27.43 22.30
N LEU A 96 -28.22 26.39 21.49
CA LEU A 96 -27.20 25.90 20.56
C LEU A 96 -26.85 26.92 19.47
N ARG A 97 -27.82 27.70 18.96
CA ARG A 97 -27.54 28.80 18.02
C ARG A 97 -26.65 29.88 18.65
N THR A 98 -26.92 30.24 19.91
CA THR A 98 -26.10 31.19 20.66
C THR A 98 -24.68 30.67 20.90
N ARG A 99 -24.54 29.37 21.22
CA ARG A 99 -23.22 28.72 21.33
C ARG A 99 -22.51 28.68 19.97
N ALA A 100 -23.21 28.38 18.89
CA ALA A 100 -22.64 28.35 17.54
C ALA A 100 -22.08 29.71 17.13
N GLU A 101 -22.79 30.81 17.42
CA GLU A 101 -22.30 32.17 17.18
C GLU A 101 -20.99 32.45 17.94
N ARG A 102 -20.94 32.08 19.23
CA ARG A 102 -19.74 32.28 20.07
C ARG A 102 -18.55 31.45 19.58
N VAL A 103 -18.78 30.18 19.26
CA VAL A 103 -17.75 29.27 18.73
C VAL A 103 -17.25 29.76 17.37
N PHE A 104 -18.14 30.15 16.47
CA PHE A 104 -17.79 30.70 15.15
C PHE A 104 -16.86 31.92 15.29
N LYS A 105 -17.24 32.91 16.11
CA LYS A 105 -16.42 34.10 16.36
C LYS A 105 -15.07 33.73 16.96
N GLN A 106 -15.02 32.79 17.89
CA GLN A 106 -13.76 32.39 18.52
C GLN A 106 -12.83 31.65 17.55
N ILE A 107 -13.34 30.78 16.69
CA ILE A 107 -12.53 30.13 15.66
C ILE A 107 -11.95 31.15 14.68
N LEU A 108 -12.70 32.18 14.30
CA LEU A 108 -12.19 33.24 13.43
C LEU A 108 -11.08 34.07 14.11
N HIS A 109 -11.20 34.33 15.42
CA HIS A 109 -10.19 35.05 16.19
C HIS A 109 -8.91 34.21 16.38
N ASP A 110 -9.05 32.92 16.70
CA ASP A 110 -7.94 32.00 16.99
C ASP A 110 -7.82 30.90 15.92
N TYR A 111 -7.83 31.27 14.64
CA TYR A 111 -7.89 30.31 13.53
C TYR A 111 -6.69 29.33 13.49
N SER A 112 -5.53 29.74 14.01
CA SER A 112 -4.34 28.89 14.14
C SER A 112 -4.55 27.71 15.10
N ASP A 113 -5.44 27.84 16.08
CA ASP A 113 -5.79 26.78 17.03
C ASP A 113 -6.91 25.86 16.51
N PHE A 114 -7.50 26.17 15.35
CA PHE A 114 -8.51 25.32 14.72
C PHE A 114 -7.84 24.08 14.10
N ALA A 115 -7.71 23.03 14.92
CA ALA A 115 -6.96 21.81 14.64
C ALA A 115 -7.66 20.83 13.68
N VAL A 116 -8.11 21.36 12.53
CA VAL A 116 -8.49 20.58 11.35
C VAL A 116 -7.30 20.65 10.38
N MET A 117 -6.60 19.53 10.18
CA MET A 117 -5.37 19.51 9.38
C MET A 117 -5.13 18.16 8.70
N THR A 118 -4.11 18.08 7.84
CA THR A 118 -3.67 16.78 7.32
C THR A 118 -2.88 16.03 8.37
N ILE A 119 -2.84 14.70 8.25
CA ILE A 119 -2.01 13.87 9.13
C ILE A 119 -0.52 14.26 9.08
N ASP A 120 -0.01 14.56 7.88
CA ASP A 120 1.37 15.04 7.70
C ASP A 120 1.60 16.39 8.40
N SER A 121 0.62 17.30 8.35
CA SER A 121 0.72 18.61 9.02
C SER A 121 0.73 18.43 10.54
N PHE A 122 -0.03 17.47 11.05
CA PHE A 122 -0.02 17.12 12.47
C PHE A 122 1.34 16.55 12.87
N VAL A 123 1.85 15.58 12.13
CA VAL A 123 3.17 14.96 12.34
C VAL A 123 4.29 15.99 12.27
N GLN A 124 4.28 16.89 11.28
CA GLN A 124 5.23 18.00 11.18
C GLN A 124 5.15 18.95 12.39
N ARG A 125 3.94 19.23 12.89
CA ARG A 125 3.74 20.06 14.09
C ARG A 125 4.32 19.39 15.34
N VAL A 126 4.17 18.07 15.47
CA VAL A 126 4.81 17.29 16.55
C VAL A 126 6.33 17.40 16.41
N VAL A 127 6.87 17.04 15.24
CA VAL A 127 8.30 17.09 14.92
C VAL A 127 8.92 18.45 15.24
N SER A 128 8.28 19.54 14.82
CA SER A 128 8.79 20.90 15.02
C SER A 128 8.80 21.34 16.49
N ALA A 129 8.00 20.70 17.35
CA ALA A 129 7.97 20.97 18.79
C ALA A 129 9.03 20.16 19.58
N PHE A 130 9.61 19.13 18.96
CA PHE A 130 10.55 18.17 19.55
C PHE A 130 11.83 18.02 18.75
N THR A 131 12.24 19.07 18.06
CA THR A 131 13.39 19.06 17.16
C THR A 131 14.65 18.55 17.86
N ASP A 132 14.91 19.01 19.09
CA ASP A 132 16.08 18.61 19.88
C ASP A 132 16.01 17.14 20.31
N GLU A 133 14.85 16.70 20.82
CA GLU A 133 14.66 15.34 21.32
C GLU A 133 14.63 14.28 20.21
N LEU A 134 14.21 14.67 19.00
CA LEU A 134 14.20 13.83 17.81
C LEU A 134 15.55 13.84 17.08
N GLY A 135 16.55 14.56 17.60
CA GLY A 135 17.87 14.71 17.01
C GLY A 135 17.82 15.38 15.62
N MET A 136 16.91 16.32 15.43
CA MET A 136 16.76 17.10 14.21
C MET A 136 17.48 18.45 14.31
N PRO A 137 17.90 19.04 13.18
CA PRO A 137 18.50 20.38 13.19
C PRO A 137 17.51 21.42 13.72
N PHE A 138 17.94 22.38 14.55
CA PHE A 138 17.05 23.39 15.15
C PHE A 138 16.24 24.21 14.12
N SER A 139 16.84 24.44 12.94
CA SER A 139 16.18 25.01 11.76
C SER A 139 16.36 24.04 10.61
N PHE A 140 15.26 23.57 10.03
CA PHE A 140 15.29 22.69 8.86
C PHE A 140 14.21 23.05 7.84
N GLU A 141 14.52 22.79 6.57
CA GLU A 141 13.53 22.77 5.49
C GLU A 141 13.01 21.34 5.30
N VAL A 142 11.70 21.20 5.12
CA VAL A 142 11.08 19.89 4.85
C VAL A 142 11.24 19.57 3.38
N GLU A 143 11.94 18.48 3.09
CA GLU A 143 12.10 17.95 1.74
C GLU A 143 11.01 16.91 1.45
N MET A 144 10.36 17.06 0.30
CA MET A 144 9.33 16.12 -0.19
C MET A 144 9.78 15.39 -1.46
N GLU A 145 10.70 15.98 -2.22
CA GLU A 145 11.21 15.41 -3.45
C GLU A 145 12.61 14.86 -3.21
N ALA A 146 12.76 13.55 -3.35
CA ALA A 146 14.01 12.87 -3.05
C ALA A 146 14.66 12.21 -4.27
N GLY A 147 14.03 12.26 -5.45
CA GLY A 147 14.55 11.60 -6.65
C GLY A 147 15.94 12.10 -7.04
N GLU A 148 16.10 13.42 -7.16
CA GLU A 148 17.39 14.05 -7.49
C GLU A 148 18.41 13.85 -6.37
N LEU A 149 18.00 13.97 -5.10
CA LEU A 149 18.88 13.77 -3.94
C LEU A 149 19.38 12.33 -3.82
N LEU A 150 18.54 11.33 -4.11
CA LEU A 150 18.96 9.93 -4.13
C LEU A 150 19.94 9.66 -5.27
N LEU A 151 19.72 10.25 -6.45
CA LEU A 151 20.67 10.15 -7.56
C LEU A 151 22.03 10.75 -7.16
N MET A 152 22.03 11.94 -6.57
CA MET A 152 23.25 12.57 -6.06
C MET A 152 23.92 11.76 -4.94
N ALA A 153 23.14 11.12 -4.06
CA ALA A 153 23.67 10.22 -3.03
C ALA A 153 24.38 9.01 -3.62
N VAL A 154 23.79 8.40 -4.64
CA VAL A 154 24.42 7.31 -5.38
C VAL A 154 25.67 7.79 -6.11
N GLU A 155 25.61 8.92 -6.82
CA GLU A 155 26.77 9.47 -7.54
C GLU A 155 27.94 9.75 -6.59
N ARG A 156 27.70 10.42 -5.45
CA ARG A 156 28.74 10.65 -4.43
C ARG A 156 29.28 9.32 -3.89
N LEU A 157 28.42 8.38 -3.56
CA LEU A 157 28.85 7.07 -3.07
C LEU A 157 29.76 6.36 -4.09
N LEU A 158 29.45 6.48 -5.39
CA LEU A 158 30.30 5.96 -6.47
C LEU A 158 31.61 6.76 -6.62
N GLU A 159 31.65 8.06 -6.34
CA GLU A 159 32.90 8.85 -6.35
C GLU A 159 33.89 8.43 -5.25
N HIS A 160 33.40 7.89 -4.13
CA HIS A 160 34.25 7.40 -3.03
C HIS A 160 34.84 6.01 -3.33
N THR A 161 34.49 5.40 -4.47
CA THR A 161 35.05 4.11 -4.88
C THR A 161 36.49 4.26 -5.34
N GLY A 162 37.36 3.37 -4.86
CA GLY A 162 38.81 3.46 -5.11
C GLY A 162 39.59 4.30 -4.11
N ASP A 163 38.95 4.89 -3.08
CA ASP A 163 39.64 5.40 -1.89
C ASP A 163 39.93 4.22 -0.94
N ASP A 164 41.15 4.14 -0.41
CA ASP A 164 41.60 3.10 0.53
C ASP A 164 40.70 3.04 1.79
N SER A 165 40.04 4.14 2.13
CA SER A 165 39.09 4.26 3.25
C SER A 165 37.75 3.57 3.00
N TYR A 166 37.43 3.27 1.74
CA TYR A 166 36.17 2.69 1.25
C TYR A 166 36.38 1.36 0.51
N GLY A 167 37.43 0.61 0.88
CA GLY A 167 37.79 -0.65 0.20
C GLY A 167 36.65 -1.68 0.16
N GLU A 168 35.76 -1.71 1.16
CA GLU A 168 34.62 -2.64 1.19
C GLU A 168 33.53 -2.29 0.17
N LEU A 169 33.25 -1.00 0.01
CA LEU A 169 32.32 -0.49 -0.99
C LEU A 169 32.86 -0.74 -2.41
N THR A 170 34.17 -0.50 -2.58
CA THR A 170 34.89 -0.76 -3.83
C THR A 170 34.79 -2.23 -4.21
N ASP A 171 35.07 -3.14 -3.27
CA ASP A 171 34.93 -4.60 -3.44
C ASP A 171 33.52 -5.02 -3.90
N ILE A 172 32.48 -4.43 -3.30
CA ILE A 172 31.07 -4.73 -3.63
C ILE A 172 30.76 -4.29 -5.06
N LEU A 173 31.13 -3.06 -5.40
CA LEU A 173 30.84 -2.48 -6.70
C LEU A 173 31.64 -3.17 -7.81
N GLU A 174 32.92 -3.49 -7.58
CA GLU A 174 33.70 -4.31 -8.52
C GLU A 174 33.05 -5.68 -8.74
N SER A 175 32.66 -6.38 -7.66
CA SER A 175 32.00 -7.69 -7.77
C SER A 175 30.67 -7.58 -8.54
N PHE A 176 29.91 -6.53 -8.27
CA PHE A 176 28.66 -6.23 -8.97
C PHE A 176 28.89 -5.96 -10.47
N TYR A 177 29.83 -5.08 -10.82
CA TYR A 177 30.14 -4.73 -12.21
C TYR A 177 30.67 -5.94 -13.02
N LEU A 178 31.54 -6.75 -12.41
CA LEU A 178 32.11 -7.93 -13.05
C LEU A 178 31.04 -8.98 -13.39
N GLU A 179 30.05 -9.16 -12.53
CA GLU A 179 28.96 -10.12 -12.76
C GLU A 179 27.87 -9.54 -13.68
N ALA A 180 27.54 -8.26 -13.55
CA ALA A 180 26.60 -7.57 -14.44
C ALA A 180 27.06 -7.59 -15.91
N GLY A 181 28.38 -7.51 -16.14
CA GLY A 181 28.98 -7.65 -17.47
C GLY A 181 28.87 -9.06 -18.07
N GLN A 182 28.70 -10.11 -17.25
CA GLN A 182 28.55 -11.49 -17.72
C GLN A 182 27.12 -11.79 -18.19
N ASP A 183 26.12 -11.11 -17.63
CA ASP A 183 24.70 -11.30 -17.96
C ASP A 183 24.23 -10.47 -19.18
N GLY A 184 25.14 -9.77 -19.87
CA GLY A 184 24.83 -9.01 -21.09
C GLY A 184 23.93 -7.79 -20.86
N GLN A 185 23.76 -7.35 -19.62
CA GLN A 185 23.02 -6.14 -19.29
C GLN A 185 23.91 -4.90 -19.48
N ASN A 186 23.53 -4.03 -20.41
CA ASN A 186 24.20 -2.75 -20.63
C ASN A 186 23.86 -1.76 -19.50
N TYR A 187 24.68 -1.72 -18.46
CA TYR A 187 24.54 -0.80 -17.32
C TYR A 187 25.23 0.56 -17.54
N HIS A 188 24.99 1.22 -18.68
CA HIS A 188 25.39 2.62 -18.86
C HIS A 188 24.70 3.59 -17.86
N ASN A 189 23.66 3.12 -17.16
CA ASN A 189 22.83 3.90 -16.23
C ASN A 189 22.78 3.28 -14.82
N LEU A 190 23.92 2.79 -14.29
CA LEU A 190 23.96 2.22 -12.92
C LEU A 190 23.50 3.22 -11.84
N PRO A 191 23.92 4.49 -11.87
CA PRO A 191 23.45 5.48 -10.89
C PRO A 191 21.92 5.58 -10.86
N GLU A 192 21.28 5.65 -12.02
CA GLU A 192 19.82 5.73 -12.14
C GLU A 192 19.13 4.44 -11.68
N ALA A 193 19.72 3.27 -11.96
CA ALA A 193 19.17 1.99 -11.50
C ALA A 193 19.23 1.87 -9.97
N LEU A 194 20.36 2.23 -9.36
CA LEU A 194 20.53 2.25 -7.91
C LEU A 194 19.65 3.30 -7.25
N ALA A 195 19.57 4.51 -7.81
CA ALA A 195 18.70 5.58 -7.29
C ALA A 195 17.22 5.19 -7.37
N SER A 196 16.81 4.58 -8.50
CA SER A 196 15.45 4.04 -8.66
C SER A 196 15.15 2.97 -7.62
N PHE A 197 16.07 2.05 -7.35
CA PHE A 197 15.91 1.06 -6.28
C PHE A 197 15.88 1.71 -4.89
N ALA A 198 16.74 2.71 -4.65
CA ALA A 198 16.82 3.42 -3.39
C ALA A 198 15.59 4.27 -3.07
N THR A 199 14.73 4.58 -4.04
CA THR A 199 13.42 5.22 -3.75
C THR A 199 12.57 4.42 -2.76
N ASP A 200 12.81 3.11 -2.66
CA ASP A 200 12.16 2.25 -1.68
C ASP A 200 12.52 2.59 -0.23
N LEU A 201 13.67 3.26 0.04
CA LEU A 201 14.05 3.80 1.36
C LEU A 201 13.01 4.76 1.93
N LEU A 202 12.32 5.47 1.05
CA LEU A 202 11.36 6.52 1.40
C LEU A 202 9.94 5.98 1.53
N ASN A 203 9.76 4.70 1.23
CA ASN A 203 8.46 4.05 1.27
C ASN A 203 8.15 3.56 2.68
N GLU A 204 7.19 4.20 3.34
CA GLU A 204 6.72 3.82 4.68
C GLU A 204 6.30 2.35 4.79
N GLN A 205 5.79 1.72 3.72
CA GLN A 205 5.39 0.31 3.75
C GLN A 205 6.57 -0.65 3.89
N ARG A 206 7.75 -0.22 3.42
CA ARG A 206 8.96 -1.03 3.40
C ARG A 206 9.88 -0.71 4.57
N TYR A 207 9.58 0.34 5.32
CA TYR A 207 10.41 0.82 6.43
C TYR A 207 10.85 -0.29 7.39
N ALA A 208 9.91 -1.09 7.92
CA ALA A 208 10.25 -2.16 8.86
C ALA A 208 11.25 -3.17 8.28
N ALA A 209 11.09 -3.55 7.01
CA ALA A 209 12.01 -4.46 6.33
C ALA A 209 13.38 -3.80 6.08
N ILE A 210 13.39 -2.49 5.78
CA ILE A 210 14.62 -1.73 5.55
C ILE A 210 15.41 -1.53 6.86
N VAL A 211 14.71 -1.30 7.98
CA VAL A 211 15.34 -1.24 9.32
C VAL A 211 15.95 -2.59 9.67
N GLN A 212 15.23 -3.70 9.48
CA GLN A 212 15.80 -5.03 9.68
C GLN A 212 17.02 -5.28 8.79
N ASN A 213 17.01 -4.76 7.55
CA ASN A 213 18.15 -4.84 6.64
C ASN A 213 19.36 -4.02 7.13
N SER A 214 19.15 -2.92 7.86
CA SER A 214 20.24 -2.09 8.40
C SER A 214 21.07 -2.77 9.49
N GLU A 215 20.61 -3.90 10.02
CA GLU A 215 21.41 -4.73 10.93
C GLU A 215 22.52 -5.51 10.20
N LEU A 216 22.41 -5.66 8.87
CA LEU A 216 23.37 -6.39 8.06
C LEU A 216 24.37 -5.45 7.41
N THR A 217 25.65 -5.76 7.57
CA THR A 217 26.73 -4.99 6.93
C THR A 217 26.99 -5.48 5.51
N ALA A 218 27.69 -4.67 4.72
CA ALA A 218 28.33 -5.06 3.46
C ALA A 218 29.01 -6.46 3.51
N LYS A 219 29.74 -6.74 4.59
CA LYS A 219 30.41 -8.03 4.82
C LYS A 219 29.43 -9.18 5.02
N ASP A 220 28.32 -8.93 5.70
CA ASP A 220 27.30 -9.95 5.94
C ASP A 220 26.61 -10.33 4.62
N PHE A 221 26.28 -9.36 3.76
CA PHE A 221 25.75 -9.64 2.43
C PHE A 221 26.74 -10.43 1.56
N LYS A 222 28.02 -10.07 1.58
CA LYS A 222 29.08 -10.82 0.89
C LYS A 222 29.16 -12.27 1.38
N LYS A 223 29.04 -12.49 2.70
CA LYS A 223 29.02 -13.82 3.31
C LYS A 223 27.76 -14.61 2.94
N ILE A 224 26.58 -14.00 3.04
CA ILE A 224 25.29 -14.61 2.68
C ILE A 224 25.33 -15.04 1.21
N ARG A 225 25.74 -14.16 0.30
CA ARG A 225 25.88 -14.46 -1.12
C ARG A 225 26.79 -15.66 -1.35
N ARG A 226 27.97 -15.69 -0.73
CA ARG A 226 28.90 -16.83 -0.83
C ARG A 226 28.25 -18.14 -0.38
N GLN A 227 27.48 -18.12 0.72
CA GLN A 227 26.77 -19.29 1.21
C GLN A 227 25.67 -19.75 0.24
N LEU A 228 24.88 -18.83 -0.33
CA LEU A 228 23.84 -19.17 -1.30
C LEU A 228 24.44 -19.76 -2.58
N VAL A 229 25.46 -19.11 -3.15
CA VAL A 229 26.16 -19.59 -4.36
C VAL A 229 26.82 -20.96 -4.10
N ALA A 230 27.43 -21.15 -2.93
CA ALA A 230 28.02 -22.44 -2.56
C ALA A 230 26.95 -23.53 -2.45
N ALA A 231 25.76 -23.22 -1.93
CA ALA A 231 24.64 -24.17 -1.85
C ALA A 231 24.12 -24.56 -3.24
N LEU A 232 23.94 -23.59 -4.15
CA LEU A 232 23.58 -23.85 -5.55
C LEU A 232 24.58 -24.80 -6.21
N LYS A 233 25.87 -24.44 -6.16
CA LYS A 233 26.96 -25.26 -6.72
C LYS A 233 27.04 -26.64 -6.08
N MET A 234 26.78 -26.75 -4.78
CA MET A 234 26.77 -28.05 -4.10
C MET A 234 25.69 -28.96 -4.68
N TRP A 235 24.46 -28.47 -4.83
CA TRP A 235 23.36 -29.25 -5.40
C TRP A 235 23.58 -29.58 -6.87
N GLU A 236 24.06 -28.61 -7.67
CA GLU A 236 24.42 -28.80 -9.06
C GLU A 236 25.48 -29.91 -9.20
N ASN A 237 26.59 -29.81 -8.47
CA ASN A 237 27.66 -30.81 -8.51
C ASN A 237 27.20 -32.21 -8.09
N GLN A 238 26.26 -32.32 -7.14
CA GLN A 238 25.68 -33.61 -6.77
C GLN A 238 24.85 -34.21 -7.91
N ILE A 239 24.07 -33.40 -8.62
CA ILE A 239 23.29 -33.83 -9.79
C ILE A 239 24.22 -34.18 -10.95
N ILE A 240 25.18 -33.30 -11.27
CA ILE A 240 26.17 -33.49 -12.34
C ILE A 240 26.90 -34.82 -12.13
N LYS A 241 27.34 -35.13 -10.91
CA LYS A 241 28.00 -36.41 -10.60
C LYS A 241 27.17 -37.63 -11.02
N TRP A 242 25.88 -37.66 -10.69
CA TRP A 242 24.99 -38.77 -11.06
C TRP A 242 24.63 -38.76 -12.55
N ALA A 243 24.58 -37.58 -13.16
CA ALA A 243 24.32 -37.42 -14.58
C ALA A 243 25.51 -37.90 -15.43
N GLU A 244 26.74 -37.55 -15.04
CA GLU A 244 27.98 -38.05 -15.64
C GLU A 244 28.09 -39.56 -15.49
N GLU A 245 27.73 -40.12 -14.33
CA GLU A 245 27.69 -41.57 -14.13
C GLU A 245 26.68 -42.24 -15.08
N GLY A 246 25.47 -41.69 -15.22
CA GLY A 246 24.48 -42.15 -16.17
C GLY A 246 24.98 -42.12 -17.62
N GLN A 247 25.65 -41.04 -18.03
CA GLN A 247 26.27 -40.95 -19.37
C GLN A 247 27.40 -41.96 -19.54
N ARG A 248 28.26 -42.12 -18.53
CA ARG A 248 29.38 -43.06 -18.54
C ARG A 248 28.90 -44.49 -18.74
N LEU A 249 27.87 -44.92 -17.99
CA LEU A 249 27.27 -46.25 -18.12
C LEU A 249 26.75 -46.53 -19.53
N ILE A 250 26.14 -45.54 -20.17
CA ILE A 250 25.65 -45.64 -21.55
C ILE A 250 26.83 -45.77 -22.53
N LEU A 251 27.82 -44.88 -22.43
CA LEU A 251 28.96 -44.82 -23.35
C LEU A 251 29.88 -46.04 -23.22
N GLU A 252 30.12 -46.56 -22.01
CA GLU A 252 30.95 -47.76 -21.77
C GLU A 252 30.36 -49.03 -22.40
N LYS A 253 29.03 -49.09 -22.57
CA LYS A 253 28.35 -50.17 -23.31
C LYS A 253 28.33 -49.96 -24.82
N GLY A 254 28.93 -48.88 -25.32
CA GLY A 254 28.97 -48.55 -26.74
C GLY A 254 27.64 -48.06 -27.30
N LEU A 255 26.78 -47.50 -26.45
CA LEU A 255 25.50 -46.89 -26.83
C LEU A 255 25.64 -45.37 -26.97
N ASP A 256 24.81 -44.77 -27.79
CA ASP A 256 24.73 -43.30 -27.96
C ASP A 256 23.29 -42.76 -27.88
N GLU A 257 23.11 -41.45 -28.06
CA GLU A 257 21.78 -40.81 -28.01
C GLU A 257 20.76 -41.45 -28.96
N LYS A 258 21.17 -41.94 -30.13
CA LYS A 258 20.28 -42.46 -31.18
C LYS A 258 19.75 -43.85 -30.85
N ASP A 259 20.41 -44.58 -29.93
CA ASP A 259 19.98 -45.90 -29.50
C ASP A 259 18.74 -45.86 -28.59
N PHE A 260 18.44 -44.70 -27.99
CA PHE A 260 17.25 -44.47 -27.17
C PHE A 260 16.12 -43.81 -27.96
N ALA A 261 14.87 -44.17 -27.66
CA ALA A 261 13.72 -43.58 -28.34
C ALA A 261 13.67 -42.05 -28.13
N TYR A 262 13.69 -41.30 -29.24
CA TYR A 262 13.77 -39.83 -29.26
C TYR A 262 14.99 -39.23 -28.53
N GLY A 263 15.98 -40.06 -28.18
CA GLY A 263 17.14 -39.69 -27.37
C GLY A 263 16.82 -39.39 -25.90
N THR A 264 15.64 -39.78 -25.40
CA THR A 264 15.10 -39.34 -24.09
C THR A 264 16.04 -39.62 -22.91
N VAL A 265 16.47 -40.86 -22.74
CA VAL A 265 17.30 -41.30 -21.60
C VAL A 265 18.66 -40.62 -21.61
N PHE A 266 19.35 -40.60 -22.75
CA PHE A 266 20.65 -39.92 -22.88
C PHE A 266 20.52 -38.41 -22.70
N ARG A 267 19.50 -37.79 -23.32
CA ARG A 267 19.26 -36.35 -23.22
C ARG A 267 18.92 -35.91 -21.80
N TYR A 268 18.21 -36.72 -21.04
CA TYR A 268 17.97 -36.45 -19.62
C TYR A 268 19.31 -36.23 -18.90
N PHE A 269 20.23 -37.19 -18.94
CA PHE A 269 21.52 -37.03 -18.28
C PHE A 269 22.37 -35.90 -18.88
N LYS A 270 22.35 -35.72 -20.20
CA LYS A 270 23.07 -34.62 -20.87
C LYS A 270 22.64 -33.23 -20.37
N LYS A 271 21.34 -32.99 -20.28
CA LYS A 271 20.81 -31.72 -19.76
C LYS A 271 21.23 -31.43 -18.32
N ARG A 272 21.44 -32.48 -17.52
CA ARG A 272 21.85 -32.35 -16.11
C ARG A 272 23.36 -32.16 -15.92
N THR A 273 24.12 -32.20 -17.00
CA THR A 273 25.53 -31.78 -17.04
C THR A 273 25.70 -30.36 -17.62
N GLU A 274 24.61 -29.71 -18.03
CA GLU A 274 24.62 -28.34 -18.55
C GLU A 274 24.10 -27.39 -17.47
N ASP A 275 24.90 -26.38 -17.09
CA ASP A 275 24.64 -25.48 -15.95
C ASP A 275 23.23 -24.86 -15.96
N SER A 276 22.71 -24.50 -17.15
CA SER A 276 21.39 -23.88 -17.29
C SER A 276 20.19 -24.84 -17.14
N GLU A 277 20.39 -26.15 -17.29
CA GLU A 277 19.33 -27.16 -17.26
C GLU A 277 19.48 -28.18 -16.11
N THR A 278 20.49 -28.02 -15.24
CA THR A 278 20.82 -28.96 -14.16
C THR A 278 19.64 -29.26 -13.22
N MET A 279 18.86 -28.24 -12.85
CA MET A 279 17.70 -28.36 -11.95
C MET A 279 16.34 -28.40 -12.67
N SER A 280 16.35 -28.48 -14.01
CA SER A 280 15.10 -28.48 -14.80
C SER A 280 14.22 -29.70 -14.48
N GLU A 281 12.90 -29.52 -14.59
CA GLU A 281 11.95 -30.64 -14.56
C GLU A 281 12.24 -31.63 -15.70
N PRO A 282 12.10 -32.95 -15.48
CA PRO A 282 12.14 -33.90 -16.59
C PRO A 282 10.95 -33.67 -17.53
N GLY A 283 11.21 -33.77 -18.83
CA GLY A 283 10.17 -33.74 -19.85
C GLY A 283 9.22 -34.95 -19.72
N SER A 284 7.99 -34.83 -20.25
CA SER A 284 6.99 -35.89 -20.16
C SER A 284 7.49 -37.26 -20.66
N ARG A 285 8.28 -37.30 -21.73
CA ARG A 285 8.84 -38.56 -22.26
C ARG A 285 9.96 -39.15 -21.38
N GLU A 286 10.69 -38.31 -20.67
CA GLU A 286 11.74 -38.74 -19.73
C GLU A 286 11.08 -39.34 -18.48
N LYS A 287 10.01 -38.72 -17.96
CA LYS A 287 9.17 -39.28 -16.89
C LYS A 287 8.57 -40.64 -17.28
N GLU A 288 7.98 -40.75 -18.47
CA GLU A 288 7.43 -42.03 -18.96
C GLU A 288 8.49 -43.14 -19.04
N ALA A 289 9.73 -42.81 -19.44
CA ALA A 289 10.82 -43.78 -19.48
C ALA A 289 11.17 -44.28 -18.07
N PHE A 290 11.54 -43.39 -17.16
CA PHE A 290 12.07 -43.80 -15.86
C PHE A 290 11.00 -44.19 -14.82
N GLU A 291 9.81 -43.59 -14.88
CA GLU A 291 8.75 -43.82 -13.88
C GLU A 291 7.75 -44.91 -14.31
N ASN A 292 7.49 -45.05 -15.62
CA ASN A 292 6.49 -45.98 -16.15
C ASN A 292 7.09 -47.10 -17.03
N ASP A 293 8.42 -47.16 -17.13
CA ASP A 293 9.17 -48.11 -17.97
C ASP A 293 8.77 -48.09 -19.47
N LYS A 294 8.46 -46.90 -20.01
CA LYS A 294 7.97 -46.75 -21.39
C LYS A 294 8.88 -45.90 -22.26
N GLY A 295 9.18 -46.39 -23.46
CA GLY A 295 9.89 -45.60 -24.46
C GLY A 295 11.39 -45.48 -24.22
N TRP A 296 12.02 -46.55 -23.71
CA TRP A 296 13.49 -46.66 -23.63
C TRP A 296 14.13 -46.90 -25.00
N LEU A 297 13.54 -47.75 -25.82
CA LEU A 297 14.13 -48.26 -27.07
C LEU A 297 13.37 -47.79 -28.31
N THR A 298 14.10 -47.60 -29.43
CA THR A 298 13.48 -47.35 -30.74
C THR A 298 12.80 -48.60 -31.30
N LYS A 299 11.79 -48.43 -32.17
CA LYS A 299 11.09 -49.56 -32.83
C LYS A 299 12.00 -50.44 -33.69
N SER A 300 13.16 -49.93 -34.08
CA SER A 300 14.17 -50.59 -34.91
C SER A 300 15.46 -50.93 -34.15
N ALA A 301 15.39 -51.02 -32.81
CA ALA A 301 16.57 -51.29 -31.98
C ALA A 301 17.22 -52.64 -32.35
N ARG A 302 18.56 -52.63 -32.47
CA ARG A 302 19.34 -53.84 -32.77
C ARG A 302 19.34 -54.79 -31.55
N PRO A 303 19.44 -56.12 -31.72
CA PRO A 303 19.42 -57.07 -30.60
C PRO A 303 20.43 -56.77 -29.50
N PHE A 304 21.66 -56.39 -29.86
CA PHE A 304 22.69 -55.97 -28.91
C PHE A 304 22.29 -54.75 -28.07
N VAL A 305 21.60 -53.76 -28.68
CA VAL A 305 21.14 -52.56 -27.98
C VAL A 305 20.04 -52.91 -26.98
N VAL A 306 19.13 -53.81 -27.34
CA VAL A 306 18.07 -54.29 -26.44
C VAL A 306 18.70 -54.96 -25.20
N GLU A 307 19.65 -55.88 -25.39
CA GLU A 307 20.32 -56.57 -24.30
C GLU A 307 21.15 -55.62 -23.41
N ALA A 308 21.87 -54.68 -24.03
CA ALA A 308 22.66 -53.68 -23.31
C ALA A 308 21.78 -52.75 -22.46
N VAL A 309 20.67 -52.26 -23.02
CA VAL A 309 19.74 -51.37 -22.31
C VAL A 309 19.01 -52.10 -21.18
N GLU A 310 18.53 -53.33 -21.38
CA GLU A 310 17.91 -54.11 -20.30
C GLU A 310 18.87 -54.39 -19.15
N THR A 311 20.17 -54.57 -19.44
CA THR A 311 21.20 -54.75 -18.41
C THR A 311 21.49 -53.45 -17.66
N LEU A 312 21.53 -52.30 -18.35
CA LEU A 312 21.83 -50.99 -17.76
C LEU A 312 20.64 -50.35 -17.04
N LYS A 313 19.41 -50.71 -17.41
CA LYS A 313 18.17 -50.05 -16.96
C LYS A 313 18.10 -49.87 -15.43
N PRO A 314 18.42 -50.87 -14.58
CA PRO A 314 18.41 -50.67 -13.13
C PRO A 314 19.42 -49.60 -12.67
N GLN A 315 20.63 -49.60 -13.23
CA GLN A 315 21.69 -48.65 -12.85
C GLN A 315 21.35 -47.22 -13.31
N LEU A 316 20.73 -47.08 -14.49
CA LEU A 316 20.27 -45.79 -15.00
C LEU A 316 19.06 -45.27 -14.21
N ALA A 317 18.16 -46.16 -13.80
CA ALA A 317 17.04 -45.81 -12.91
C ALA A 317 17.52 -45.37 -11.52
N ASP A 318 18.58 -45.98 -10.98
CA ASP A 318 19.22 -45.55 -9.72
C ASP A 318 19.82 -44.14 -9.85
N CYS A 319 20.55 -43.87 -10.94
CA CYS A 319 21.09 -42.53 -11.21
C CYS A 319 19.97 -41.48 -11.34
N TYR A 320 18.90 -41.80 -12.08
CA TYR A 320 17.71 -40.96 -12.20
C TYR A 320 17.06 -40.71 -10.84
N GLY A 321 16.88 -41.76 -10.03
CA GLY A 321 16.28 -41.67 -8.69
C GLY A 321 17.07 -40.78 -7.74
N HIS A 322 18.40 -40.85 -7.77
CA HIS A 322 19.26 -39.95 -7.00
C HIS A 322 19.13 -38.49 -7.43
N ILE A 323 19.15 -38.22 -8.74
CA ILE A 323 18.99 -36.87 -9.29
C ILE A 323 17.62 -36.29 -8.91
N GLU A 324 16.53 -37.04 -9.16
CA GLU A 324 15.18 -36.56 -8.87
C GLU A 324 14.93 -36.39 -7.38
N LYS A 325 15.56 -37.19 -6.51
CA LYS A 325 15.51 -36.98 -5.07
C LYS A 325 16.11 -35.62 -4.69
N ILE A 326 17.33 -35.32 -5.14
CA ILE A 326 17.99 -34.04 -4.86
C ILE A 326 17.16 -32.88 -5.41
N ARG A 327 16.66 -32.99 -6.65
CA ARG A 327 15.85 -31.95 -7.29
C ARG A 327 14.54 -31.70 -6.53
N ARG A 328 13.79 -32.76 -6.18
CA ARG A 328 12.50 -32.62 -5.48
C ARG A 328 12.67 -32.05 -4.07
N GLU A 329 13.72 -32.44 -3.35
CA GLU A 329 14.01 -31.95 -2.00
C GLU A 329 14.47 -30.48 -2.00
N ASN A 330 15.22 -30.03 -3.02
CA ASN A 330 15.91 -28.73 -2.97
C ASN A 330 15.38 -27.69 -3.98
N SER A 331 14.56 -28.07 -4.98
CA SER A 331 14.09 -27.17 -6.06
C SER A 331 13.53 -25.84 -5.58
N LYS A 332 12.62 -25.83 -4.60
CA LYS A 332 12.02 -24.60 -4.06
C LYS A 332 13.08 -23.63 -3.54
N GLN A 333 14.04 -24.15 -2.78
CA GLN A 333 15.10 -23.35 -2.16
C GLN A 333 16.16 -22.92 -3.19
N TYR A 334 16.48 -23.80 -4.15
CA TYR A 334 17.33 -23.48 -5.29
C TYR A 334 16.77 -22.30 -6.09
N PHE A 335 15.49 -22.36 -6.49
CA PHE A 335 14.85 -21.26 -7.22
C PHE A 335 14.79 -19.99 -6.40
N LEU A 336 14.48 -20.08 -5.10
CA LEU A 336 14.53 -18.92 -4.21
C LEU A 336 15.93 -18.28 -4.19
N TYR A 337 16.99 -19.07 -4.02
CA TYR A 337 18.36 -18.57 -3.98
C TYR A 337 18.78 -17.96 -5.31
N GLN A 338 18.45 -18.61 -6.42
CA GLN A 338 18.70 -18.09 -7.77
C GLN A 338 18.04 -16.73 -7.99
N GLN A 339 16.82 -16.52 -7.48
CA GLN A 339 16.12 -15.24 -7.58
C GLN A 339 16.63 -14.20 -6.58
N LEU A 340 17.12 -14.59 -5.40
CA LEU A 340 17.62 -13.65 -4.39
C LEU A 340 19.00 -13.10 -4.71
N ILE A 341 19.91 -13.94 -5.24
CA ILE A 341 21.32 -13.61 -5.47
C ILE A 341 21.52 -12.29 -6.25
N PRO A 342 20.79 -12.00 -7.36
CA PRO A 342 20.91 -10.73 -8.08
C PRO A 342 20.56 -9.49 -7.25
N HIS A 343 19.67 -9.63 -6.26
CA HIS A 343 19.19 -8.52 -5.43
C HIS A 343 20.05 -8.25 -4.20
N LEU A 344 20.93 -9.19 -3.79
CA LEU A 344 21.76 -9.01 -2.61
C LEU A 344 22.72 -7.82 -2.70
N TYR A 345 23.20 -7.48 -3.90
CA TYR A 345 24.06 -6.30 -4.07
C TYR A 345 23.29 -5.00 -3.86
N HIS A 346 22.10 -4.91 -4.46
CA HIS A 346 21.21 -3.77 -4.29
C HIS A 346 20.89 -3.55 -2.81
N LEU A 347 20.61 -4.62 -2.06
CA LEU A 347 20.37 -4.57 -0.62
C LEU A 347 21.63 -4.17 0.19
N SER A 348 22.81 -4.61 -0.22
CA SER A 348 24.07 -4.27 0.45
C SER A 348 24.44 -2.79 0.30
N LEU A 349 24.12 -2.19 -0.86
CA LEU A 349 24.36 -0.78 -1.11
C LEU A 349 23.27 0.12 -0.53
N LEU A 350 22.09 -0.44 -0.24
CA LEU A 350 20.94 0.33 0.23
C LEU A 350 21.21 1.08 1.53
N ASN A 351 21.95 0.48 2.47
CA ASN A 351 22.31 1.14 3.73
C ASN A 351 23.31 2.28 3.50
N GLU A 352 24.34 2.05 2.68
CA GLU A 352 25.33 3.07 2.33
C GLU A 352 24.69 4.26 1.59
N ILE A 353 23.77 3.98 0.64
CA ILE A 353 22.99 5.02 -0.05
C ILE A 353 22.14 5.81 0.95
N LYS A 354 21.50 5.12 1.90
CA LYS A 354 20.71 5.78 2.95
C LYS A 354 21.57 6.70 3.81
N GLU A 355 22.74 6.23 4.24
CA GLU A 355 23.66 7.04 5.05
C GLU A 355 24.14 8.28 4.30
N GLU A 356 24.46 8.15 3.02
CA GLU A 356 24.86 9.28 2.18
C GLU A 356 23.70 10.24 1.90
N PHE A 357 22.50 9.71 1.67
CA PHE A 357 21.27 10.51 1.53
C PHE A 357 20.97 11.32 2.80
N ASP A 358 21.01 10.69 3.97
CA ASP A 358 20.81 11.35 5.27
C ASP A 358 21.90 12.41 5.53
N ARG A 359 23.15 12.14 5.14
CA ARG A 359 24.27 13.10 5.23
C ARG A 359 23.99 14.34 4.40
N GLN A 360 23.60 14.17 3.14
CA GLN A 360 23.29 15.27 2.23
C GLN A 360 22.13 16.13 2.71
N LEU A 361 21.09 15.51 3.26
CA LEU A 361 19.98 16.25 3.88
C LEU A 361 20.48 17.12 5.04
N ARG A 362 21.29 16.55 5.94
CA ARG A 362 21.83 17.28 7.10
C ARG A 362 22.78 18.41 6.70
N GLU A 363 23.65 18.21 5.72
CA GLU A 363 24.55 19.25 5.19
C GLU A 363 23.78 20.48 4.70
N ASN A 364 22.57 20.27 4.16
CA ASN A 364 21.72 21.33 3.64
C ASN A 364 20.66 21.83 4.65
N ASN A 365 20.73 21.42 5.92
CA ASN A 365 19.69 21.66 6.92
C ASN A 365 18.29 21.27 6.42
N ARG A 366 18.19 20.12 5.75
CA ARG A 366 16.93 19.55 5.26
C ARG A 366 16.62 18.28 6.02
N VAL A 367 15.34 17.96 6.12
CA VAL A 367 14.87 16.65 6.61
C VAL A 367 13.78 16.17 5.68
N HIS A 368 13.86 14.90 5.27
CA HIS A 368 12.85 14.31 4.42
C HIS A 368 11.60 13.93 5.24
N ILE A 369 10.42 14.20 4.69
CA ILE A 369 9.13 13.99 5.38
C ILE A 369 8.92 12.55 5.88
N SER A 370 9.48 11.55 5.18
CA SER A 370 9.35 10.13 5.57
C SER A 370 10.01 9.80 6.91
N GLU A 371 11.00 10.58 7.36
CA GLU A 371 11.65 10.36 8.65
C GLU A 371 10.75 10.73 9.83
N PHE A 372 9.79 11.64 9.63
CA PHE A 372 8.99 12.19 10.72
C PHE A 372 8.15 11.11 11.41
N ASN A 373 7.43 10.31 10.62
CA ASN A 373 6.60 9.24 11.16
C ASN A 373 7.44 8.19 11.90
N GLN A 374 8.64 7.91 11.39
CA GLN A 374 9.56 6.92 11.97
C GLN A 374 10.12 7.39 13.32
N LYS A 375 10.57 8.64 13.39
CA LYS A 375 11.14 9.21 14.62
C LYS A 375 10.08 9.34 15.72
N ILE A 376 8.85 9.76 15.38
CA ILE A 376 7.73 9.76 16.34
C ILE A 376 7.44 8.34 16.81
N LEU A 377 7.38 7.37 15.88
CA LEU A 377 7.04 6.00 16.21
C LEU A 377 7.98 5.43 17.29
N LYS A 378 9.29 5.64 17.11
CA LYS A 378 10.30 5.17 18.06
C LYS A 378 10.05 5.68 19.49
N ILE A 379 9.76 6.97 19.65
CA ILE A 379 9.47 7.55 20.97
C ILE A 379 8.19 6.94 21.54
N VAL A 380 7.12 6.86 20.74
CA VAL A 380 5.83 6.39 21.26
C VAL A 380 5.82 4.90 21.57
N THR A 381 6.67 4.10 20.93
CA THR A 381 6.82 2.66 21.23
C THR A 381 7.66 2.38 22.46
N GLU A 382 8.53 3.31 22.87
CA GLU A 382 9.43 3.15 24.02
C GLU A 382 8.83 3.75 25.30
N ASP A 383 8.05 4.84 25.19
CA ASP A 383 7.45 5.53 26.34
C ASP A 383 5.92 5.28 26.49
N PRO A 384 5.45 4.91 27.70
CA PRO A 384 4.02 4.68 27.96
C PRO A 384 3.19 5.96 27.84
N VAL A 385 3.70 7.07 28.36
CA VAL A 385 3.15 8.43 28.17
C VAL A 385 4.20 9.22 27.38
N PRO A 386 4.09 9.30 26.05
CA PRO A 386 5.11 9.97 25.26
C PRO A 386 5.11 11.46 25.62
N PHE A 387 6.19 11.92 26.25
CA PHE A 387 6.38 13.32 26.67
C PHE A 387 6.14 14.31 25.52
N ILE A 388 6.29 13.84 24.28
CA ILE A 388 6.01 14.60 23.07
C ILE A 388 4.56 15.12 23.02
N TYR A 389 3.59 14.36 23.52
CA TYR A 389 2.19 14.83 23.54
C TYR A 389 1.90 15.73 24.75
N GLU A 390 2.54 15.46 25.89
CA GLU A 390 2.43 16.33 27.08
C GLU A 390 2.93 17.74 26.79
N ARG A 391 4.08 17.87 26.10
CA ARG A 391 4.70 19.17 25.81
C ARG A 391 4.09 19.89 24.60
N LEU A 392 3.37 19.19 23.71
CA LEU A 392 2.40 19.85 22.82
C LEU A 392 1.24 20.52 23.60
N GLY A 393 1.17 20.22 24.90
CA GLY A 393 0.06 20.49 25.78
C GLY A 393 -1.00 19.44 25.52
N GLU A 394 -1.36 18.65 26.54
CA GLU A 394 -2.56 17.80 26.52
C GLU A 394 -3.79 18.66 26.19
N LYS A 395 -4.05 18.83 24.90
CA LYS A 395 -5.16 19.65 24.40
C LYS A 395 -6.22 18.74 23.81
N PHE A 396 -5.84 17.69 23.08
CA PHE A 396 -6.80 16.93 22.29
C PHE A 396 -7.55 15.90 23.13
N ASN A 397 -8.75 16.26 23.53
CA ASN A 397 -9.70 15.36 24.17
C ASN A 397 -10.36 14.45 23.13
N HIS A 398 -10.51 14.91 21.89
CA HIS A 398 -11.23 14.20 20.84
C HIS A 398 -10.40 14.10 19.57
N ILE A 399 -10.27 12.88 19.03
CA ILE A 399 -9.57 12.59 17.79
C ILE A 399 -10.58 12.11 16.75
N LEU A 400 -10.70 12.85 15.65
CA LEU A 400 -11.59 12.58 14.52
C LEU A 400 -10.73 12.34 13.29
N ILE A 401 -10.83 11.16 12.67
CA ILE A 401 -10.03 10.76 11.52
C ILE A 401 -10.93 10.55 10.31
N ASP A 402 -10.67 11.30 9.25
CA ASP A 402 -11.33 11.20 7.95
C ASP A 402 -10.45 10.46 6.95
N GLU A 403 -11.08 9.69 6.05
CA GLU A 403 -10.38 8.84 5.06
C GLU A 403 -9.46 7.83 5.73
N PHE A 404 -9.93 7.20 6.80
CA PHE A 404 -9.11 6.29 7.61
C PHE A 404 -8.52 5.12 6.80
N GLN A 405 -9.16 4.69 5.71
CA GLN A 405 -8.64 3.65 4.81
C GLN A 405 -7.31 4.03 4.12
N ASP A 406 -7.01 5.32 4.03
CA ASP A 406 -5.81 5.86 3.37
C ASP A 406 -4.70 6.17 4.38
N THR A 407 -4.95 5.95 5.68
CA THR A 407 -3.94 6.13 6.74
C THR A 407 -2.93 4.98 6.66
N SER A 408 -1.64 5.28 6.80
CA SER A 408 -0.58 4.26 6.85
C SER A 408 -0.51 3.60 8.24
N LYS A 409 0.18 2.45 8.33
CA LYS A 409 0.43 1.77 9.62
C LYS A 409 1.17 2.66 10.60
N LEU A 410 2.24 3.33 10.14
CA LEU A 410 3.05 4.23 10.96
C LEU A 410 2.22 5.41 11.47
N GLN A 411 1.43 6.00 10.57
CA GLN A 411 0.53 7.09 10.89
C GLN A 411 -0.50 6.72 11.97
N PHE A 412 -1.14 5.55 11.86
CA PHE A 412 -2.09 5.12 12.87
C PHE A 412 -1.40 4.80 14.21
N ALA A 413 -0.25 4.12 14.17
CA ALA A 413 0.56 3.84 15.36
C ALA A 413 0.94 5.13 16.13
N ASN A 414 1.31 6.19 15.40
CA ASN A 414 1.60 7.51 15.96
C ASN A 414 0.37 8.21 16.57
N LEU A 415 -0.86 7.78 16.25
CA LEU A 415 -2.08 8.32 16.84
C LEU A 415 -2.56 7.51 18.05
N LEU A 416 -2.13 6.26 18.20
CA LEU A 416 -2.55 5.38 19.29
C LEU A 416 -2.37 6.00 20.68
N PRO A 417 -1.25 6.67 21.03
CA PRO A 417 -1.09 7.26 22.36
C PRO A 417 -2.12 8.35 22.67
N LEU A 418 -2.48 9.17 21.66
CA LEU A 418 -3.49 10.22 21.82
C LEU A 418 -4.88 9.63 21.97
N ILE A 419 -5.20 8.62 21.17
CA ILE A 419 -6.48 7.91 21.24
C ILE A 419 -6.60 7.21 22.60
N ASP A 420 -5.54 6.53 23.04
CA ASP A 420 -5.48 5.82 24.32
C ASP A 420 -5.70 6.76 25.51
N ASN A 421 -4.97 7.89 25.56
CA ASN A 421 -5.15 8.91 26.59
C ASN A 421 -6.57 9.49 26.61
N SER A 422 -7.09 9.84 25.42
CA SER A 422 -8.46 10.32 25.25
C SER A 422 -9.49 9.30 25.75
N LEU A 423 -9.29 8.01 25.46
CA LEU A 423 -10.14 6.93 25.95
C LEU A 423 -10.07 6.75 27.47
N GLY A 424 -8.89 6.94 28.07
CA GLY A 424 -8.70 6.92 29.52
C GLY A 424 -9.56 7.95 30.28
N TYR A 425 -9.83 9.11 29.66
CA TYR A 425 -10.74 10.14 30.19
C TYR A 425 -12.18 10.03 29.64
N GLU A 426 -12.56 8.86 29.12
CA GLU A 426 -13.88 8.55 28.55
C GLU A 426 -14.30 9.45 27.37
N HIS A 427 -13.36 10.16 26.75
CA HIS A 427 -13.68 11.04 25.64
C HIS A 427 -14.06 10.26 24.36
N PHE A 428 -14.77 10.97 23.48
CA PHE A 428 -15.24 10.43 22.20
C PHE A 428 -14.17 10.60 21.11
N ASN A 429 -13.92 9.53 20.38
CA ASN A 429 -13.05 9.46 19.23
C ASN A 429 -13.80 8.81 18.06
N LEU A 430 -13.45 9.22 16.84
CA LEU A 430 -14.13 8.79 15.63
C LEU A 430 -13.13 8.54 14.51
N ALA A 431 -13.25 7.42 13.83
CA ALA A 431 -12.61 7.19 12.54
C ALA A 431 -13.69 6.87 11.51
N VAL A 432 -13.63 7.51 10.34
CA VAL A 432 -14.57 7.26 9.24
C VAL A 432 -13.79 6.93 7.97
N GLY A 433 -14.22 5.88 7.27
CA GLY A 433 -13.58 5.47 6.04
C GLY A 433 -14.41 4.49 5.21
N ASP A 434 -13.88 4.13 4.06
CA ASP A 434 -14.45 3.12 3.17
C ASP A 434 -13.34 2.24 2.59
N SER A 435 -13.28 0.98 3.00
CA SER A 435 -12.30 0.03 2.45
C SER A 435 -12.43 -0.13 0.92
N LYS A 436 -13.62 0.11 0.36
CA LYS A 436 -13.86 0.05 -1.10
C LYS A 436 -13.23 1.22 -1.86
N GLN A 437 -12.87 2.31 -1.17
CA GLN A 437 -12.29 3.52 -1.76
C GLN A 437 -10.79 3.67 -1.47
N ALA A 438 -10.14 2.64 -0.91
CA ALA A 438 -8.71 2.66 -0.61
C ALA A 438 -7.88 2.65 -1.90
N ILE A 439 -7.50 3.83 -2.39
CA ILE A 439 -6.74 4.00 -3.64
C ILE A 439 -5.33 4.57 -3.42
N TYR A 440 -4.99 4.97 -2.18
CA TYR A 440 -3.69 5.54 -1.83
C TYR A 440 -2.67 4.51 -1.29
N ARG A 441 -2.81 3.24 -1.66
CA ARG A 441 -1.84 2.18 -1.28
C ARG A 441 -0.41 2.52 -1.70
N PHE A 442 -0.22 3.20 -2.83
CA PHE A 442 1.11 3.65 -3.29
C PHE A 442 1.77 4.71 -2.39
N ARG A 443 1.01 5.33 -1.47
CA ARG A 443 1.49 6.28 -0.45
C ARG A 443 1.52 5.69 0.96
N GLY A 444 1.37 4.38 1.10
CA GLY A 444 1.38 3.75 2.42
C GLY A 444 0.03 3.45 3.03
N GLY A 445 -1.08 3.94 2.44
CA GLY A 445 -2.42 3.68 2.95
C GLY A 445 -2.71 2.18 3.09
N ASP A 446 -3.21 1.78 4.27
CA ASP A 446 -3.47 0.39 4.60
C ASP A 446 -4.91 0.18 5.07
N MET A 447 -5.74 -0.31 4.14
CA MET A 447 -7.14 -0.61 4.37
C MET A 447 -7.39 -1.80 5.31
N ASP A 448 -6.39 -2.65 5.55
CA ASP A 448 -6.55 -3.78 6.48
C ASP A 448 -6.86 -3.26 7.89
N GLN A 449 -6.43 -2.04 8.22
CA GLN A 449 -6.69 -1.40 9.50
C GLN A 449 -8.18 -1.15 9.73
N ILE A 450 -8.86 -0.54 8.74
CA ILE A 450 -10.31 -0.29 8.84
C ILE A 450 -11.10 -1.60 8.83
N ILE A 451 -10.69 -2.59 8.04
CA ILE A 451 -11.33 -3.91 7.99
C ILE A 451 -11.20 -4.62 9.34
N ALA A 452 -10.00 -4.60 9.94
CA ALA A 452 -9.73 -5.25 11.22
C ALA A 452 -10.54 -4.62 12.36
N LEU A 453 -10.58 -3.29 12.45
CA LEU A 453 -11.39 -2.58 13.44
C LEU A 453 -12.89 -2.87 13.23
N HIS A 454 -13.38 -2.72 12.01
CA HIS A 454 -14.80 -2.91 11.72
C HIS A 454 -15.27 -4.36 11.96
N SER A 455 -14.45 -5.35 11.59
CA SER A 455 -14.76 -6.76 11.82
C SER A 455 -14.40 -7.26 13.23
N LYS A 456 -13.81 -6.39 14.08
CA LYS A 456 -13.27 -6.71 15.41
C LYS A 456 -12.24 -7.85 15.41
N LYS A 457 -11.58 -8.07 14.27
CA LYS A 457 -10.52 -9.08 14.08
C LYS A 457 -9.15 -8.44 14.33
N MET A 458 -8.84 -8.22 15.60
CA MET A 458 -7.64 -7.48 16.01
C MET A 458 -6.31 -8.20 15.74
N ASP A 459 -6.32 -9.52 15.53
CA ASP A 459 -5.11 -10.32 15.23
C ASP A 459 -4.30 -9.80 14.04
N ARG A 460 -4.96 -9.15 13.08
CA ARG A 460 -4.27 -8.52 11.93
C ARG A 460 -3.52 -7.27 12.35
N LEU A 461 -4.12 -6.46 13.22
CA LEU A 461 -3.52 -5.25 13.76
C LEU A 461 -2.38 -5.56 14.73
N TYR A 462 -2.51 -6.59 15.56
CA TYR A 462 -1.40 -7.03 16.41
C TYR A 462 -0.19 -7.50 15.59
N ARG A 463 -0.43 -8.23 14.50
CA ARG A 463 0.67 -8.64 13.59
C ARG A 463 1.25 -7.50 12.77
N SER A 464 0.49 -6.45 12.52
CA SER A 464 0.92 -5.35 11.65
C SER A 464 1.50 -4.15 12.38
N LEU A 465 1.11 -3.93 13.65
CA LEU A 465 1.48 -2.79 14.48
C LEU A 465 2.05 -3.19 15.84
N GLY A 466 1.85 -4.43 16.29
CA GLY A 466 2.22 -4.93 17.62
C GLY A 466 3.71 -5.22 17.79
N ASP A 467 4.56 -4.38 17.21
CA ASP A 467 6.02 -4.51 17.32
C ASP A 467 6.54 -4.17 18.73
N SER A 468 5.69 -3.57 19.58
CA SER A 468 5.99 -3.28 21.00
C SER A 468 4.84 -3.68 21.93
N GLU A 469 5.16 -4.04 23.17
CA GLU A 469 4.16 -4.36 24.21
C GLU A 469 3.21 -3.18 24.45
N LEU A 470 3.73 -1.94 24.49
CA LEU A 470 2.92 -0.72 24.64
C LEU A 470 1.93 -0.52 23.49
N THR A 471 2.33 -0.80 22.25
CA THR A 471 1.41 -0.73 21.11
C THR A 471 0.28 -1.74 21.25
N VAL A 472 0.59 -2.96 21.69
CA VAL A 472 -0.41 -4.01 21.93
C VAL A 472 -1.38 -3.60 23.03
N GLU A 473 -0.90 -3.06 24.14
CA GLU A 473 -1.75 -2.55 25.24
C GLU A 473 -2.73 -1.47 24.76
N ARG A 474 -2.24 -0.49 23.99
CA ARG A 474 -3.09 0.58 23.43
C ARG A 474 -4.15 0.03 22.47
N LEU A 475 -3.78 -0.95 21.64
CA LEU A 475 -4.72 -1.60 20.73
C LEU A 475 -5.80 -2.40 21.49
N GLU A 476 -5.44 -3.05 22.60
CA GLU A 476 -6.41 -3.70 23.49
C GLU A 476 -7.35 -2.66 24.12
N ASN A 477 -6.83 -1.51 24.57
CA ASN A 477 -7.70 -0.44 25.10
C ASN A 477 -8.70 0.06 24.04
N ILE A 478 -8.24 0.27 22.79
CA ILE A 478 -9.14 0.60 21.67
C ILE A 478 -10.20 -0.49 21.49
N ARG A 479 -9.79 -1.76 21.47
CA ARG A 479 -10.71 -2.90 21.31
C ARG A 479 -11.82 -2.90 22.36
N TRP A 480 -11.49 -2.63 23.63
CA TRP A 480 -12.49 -2.54 24.71
C TRP A 480 -13.49 -1.38 24.52
N HIS A 481 -13.06 -0.29 23.89
CA HIS A 481 -13.86 0.91 23.66
C HIS A 481 -14.49 1.01 22.26
N LEU A 482 -14.27 -0.01 21.43
CA LEU A 482 -14.61 -0.01 20.01
C LEU A 482 -16.12 -0.18 19.78
N LYS A 483 -16.70 0.78 19.03
CA LYS A 483 -18.05 0.68 18.49
C LYS A 483 -18.01 0.80 16.97
N ASP A 484 -18.48 -0.23 16.28
CA ASP A 484 -18.64 -0.24 14.83
C ASP A 484 -20.01 0.31 14.41
N ASP A 485 -20.04 0.97 13.25
CA ASP A 485 -21.25 1.51 12.63
C ASP A 485 -21.09 1.47 11.10
N VAL A 486 -22.19 1.25 10.38
CA VAL A 486 -22.20 1.13 8.91
C VAL A 486 -23.22 2.07 8.30
N LEU A 487 -22.76 2.98 7.43
CA LEU A 487 -23.64 3.83 6.62
C LEU A 487 -23.89 3.18 5.26
N ARG A 488 -25.08 2.60 5.08
CA ARG A 488 -25.45 1.85 3.86
C ARG A 488 -26.18 2.69 2.81
N THR A 489 -26.99 3.65 3.23
CA THR A 489 -27.90 4.38 2.33
C THR A 489 -27.18 5.46 1.52
N ASN A 490 -27.14 5.32 0.18
CA ASN A 490 -26.54 6.32 -0.71
C ASN A 490 -27.49 7.50 -0.92
N ARG A 491 -27.10 8.69 -0.44
CA ARG A 491 -27.91 9.92 -0.54
C ARG A 491 -27.41 10.88 -1.62
N ARG A 492 -26.33 10.53 -2.32
CA ARG A 492 -25.65 11.39 -3.30
C ARG A 492 -26.21 11.17 -4.70
N SER A 493 -26.25 9.90 -5.12
CA SER A 493 -26.45 9.50 -6.51
C SER A 493 -27.93 9.23 -6.84
N ALA A 494 -28.24 9.25 -8.14
CA ALA A 494 -29.52 8.78 -8.65
C ALA A 494 -29.63 7.25 -8.54
N ARG A 495 -30.87 6.76 -8.47
CA ARG A 495 -31.21 5.33 -8.34
C ARG A 495 -30.46 4.47 -9.36
N GLU A 496 -30.46 4.89 -10.62
CA GLU A 496 -29.91 4.13 -11.74
C GLU A 496 -28.40 3.89 -11.59
N VAL A 497 -27.67 4.90 -11.05
CA VAL A 497 -26.25 4.80 -10.76
C VAL A 497 -25.98 3.88 -9.56
N ILE A 498 -26.85 3.90 -8.55
CA ILE A 498 -26.73 3.03 -7.37
C ILE A 498 -26.96 1.57 -7.78
N GLU A 499 -28.03 1.30 -8.54
CA GLU A 499 -28.38 -0.03 -9.03
C GLU A 499 -27.28 -0.61 -9.93
N PHE A 500 -26.77 0.18 -10.87
CA PHE A 500 -25.66 -0.24 -11.72
C PHE A 500 -24.42 -0.61 -10.90
N ASN A 501 -23.97 0.26 -9.98
CA ASN A 501 -22.77 -0.01 -9.19
C ASN A 501 -22.93 -1.25 -8.31
N ASN A 502 -24.09 -1.41 -7.66
CA ASN A 502 -24.39 -2.61 -6.88
C ASN A 502 -24.27 -3.87 -7.77
N ALA A 503 -24.94 -3.90 -8.92
CA ALA A 503 -24.90 -5.04 -9.84
C ALA A 503 -23.49 -5.32 -10.39
N PHE A 504 -22.76 -4.27 -10.77
CA PHE A 504 -21.41 -4.38 -11.31
C PHE A 504 -20.45 -4.97 -10.28
N PHE A 505 -20.35 -4.39 -9.09
CA PHE A 505 -19.40 -4.86 -8.09
C PHE A 505 -19.80 -6.19 -7.44
N GLU A 506 -21.10 -6.53 -7.36
CA GLU A 506 -21.52 -7.89 -7.01
C GLU A 506 -21.04 -8.93 -8.04
N THR A 507 -21.05 -8.58 -9.32
CA THR A 507 -20.57 -9.46 -10.39
C THR A 507 -19.05 -9.63 -10.30
N VAL A 508 -18.32 -8.54 -10.09
CA VAL A 508 -16.86 -8.56 -9.89
C VAL A 508 -16.49 -9.42 -8.67
N GLU A 509 -17.16 -9.23 -7.54
CA GLU A 509 -16.90 -10.02 -6.32
C GLU A 509 -17.08 -11.53 -6.58
N LYS A 510 -18.17 -11.92 -7.26
CA LYS A 510 -18.43 -13.34 -7.60
C LYS A 510 -17.37 -13.94 -8.53
N LEU A 511 -16.88 -13.17 -9.51
CA LEU A 511 -15.89 -13.65 -10.48
C LEU A 511 -14.50 -13.87 -9.84
N TYR A 512 -14.16 -13.06 -8.83
CA TYR A 512 -12.81 -12.98 -8.31
C TYR A 512 -12.64 -13.50 -6.88
N ARG A 513 -13.72 -13.90 -6.20
CA ARG A 513 -13.72 -14.38 -4.80
C ARG A 513 -12.67 -15.46 -4.53
N ASP A 514 -12.58 -16.47 -5.39
CA ASP A 514 -11.70 -17.63 -5.17
C ASP A 514 -10.21 -17.29 -5.41
N GLN A 515 -9.94 -16.30 -6.26
CA GLN A 515 -8.57 -15.84 -6.56
C GLN A 515 -8.07 -14.82 -5.55
N PHE A 516 -8.97 -13.99 -4.99
CA PHE A 516 -8.63 -12.88 -4.11
C PHE A 516 -9.47 -12.88 -2.83
N PRO A 517 -9.06 -13.62 -1.77
CA PRO A 517 -9.82 -13.73 -0.53
C PRO A 517 -10.15 -12.39 0.15
N LEU A 518 -9.26 -11.38 0.02
CA LEU A 518 -9.49 -10.05 0.59
C LEU A 518 -10.63 -9.29 -0.13
N ALA A 519 -10.84 -9.56 -1.42
CA ALA A 519 -11.96 -8.97 -2.16
C ALA A 519 -13.29 -9.41 -1.56
N GLN A 520 -13.40 -10.66 -1.11
CA GLN A 520 -14.59 -11.13 -0.41
C GLN A 520 -14.85 -10.31 0.86
N GLU A 521 -13.84 -10.02 1.67
CA GLU A 521 -14.02 -9.28 2.92
C GLU A 521 -14.39 -7.81 2.70
N VAL A 522 -13.77 -7.16 1.71
CA VAL A 522 -14.04 -5.75 1.35
C VAL A 522 -15.42 -5.59 0.72
N PHE A 523 -15.82 -6.53 -0.14
CA PHE A 523 -17.07 -6.46 -0.92
C PHE A 523 -18.21 -7.33 -0.36
N ALA A 524 -18.03 -8.00 0.79
CA ALA A 524 -19.10 -8.78 1.45
C ALA A 524 -20.37 -7.96 1.72
N GLN A 525 -20.24 -6.64 1.84
CA GLN A 525 -21.35 -5.70 2.03
C GLN A 525 -21.35 -4.61 0.96
N VAL A 526 -21.15 -5.01 -0.30
CA VAL A 526 -21.05 -4.09 -1.45
C VAL A 526 -22.33 -3.29 -1.71
N ALA A 527 -23.49 -3.91 -1.50
CA ALA A 527 -24.76 -3.33 -1.87
C ALA A 527 -25.10 -2.11 -1.01
N GLN A 528 -25.24 -0.96 -1.67
CA GLN A 528 -25.74 0.26 -1.08
C GLN A 528 -27.27 0.27 -1.08
N GLU A 529 -27.86 0.80 -0.01
CA GLU A 529 -29.31 0.97 0.07
C GLU A 529 -29.74 2.23 -0.69
N ILE A 530 -30.86 2.10 -1.41
CA ILE A 530 -31.52 3.23 -2.08
C ILE A 530 -32.40 3.93 -1.03
N PRO A 531 -32.31 5.27 -0.88
CA PRO A 531 -33.12 5.99 0.09
C PRO A 531 -34.61 5.91 -0.28
N PRO A 532 -35.54 6.07 0.69
CA PRO A 532 -36.99 6.00 0.44
C PRO A 532 -37.49 6.97 -0.64
N SER A 533 -36.84 8.11 -0.79
CA SER A 533 -37.11 9.11 -1.83
C SER A 533 -35.83 9.38 -2.64
N PRO A 534 -35.47 8.50 -3.59
CA PRO A 534 -34.23 8.63 -4.35
C PRO A 534 -34.38 9.66 -5.48
N LYS A 535 -33.24 10.26 -5.85
CA LYS A 535 -33.15 10.97 -7.14
C LYS A 535 -33.29 9.94 -8.27
N THR A 536 -33.99 10.29 -9.33
CA THR A 536 -34.23 9.44 -10.51
C THR A 536 -33.92 10.20 -11.78
N GLY A 537 -33.81 9.50 -12.91
CA GLY A 537 -33.44 10.11 -14.20
C GLY A 537 -31.93 10.14 -14.44
N GLY A 538 -31.14 9.35 -13.69
CA GLY A 538 -29.75 9.11 -14.01
C GLY A 538 -29.60 8.13 -15.17
N GLN A 539 -28.47 8.19 -15.89
CA GLN A 539 -28.11 7.26 -16.94
C GLN A 539 -26.70 6.72 -16.70
N VAL A 540 -26.49 5.44 -17.01
CA VAL A 540 -25.17 4.81 -17.12
C VAL A 540 -25.03 4.29 -18.54
N ASN A 541 -23.95 4.69 -19.22
CA ASN A 541 -23.63 4.26 -20.58
C ASN A 541 -22.21 3.66 -20.60
N ILE A 542 -22.05 2.52 -21.26
CA ILE A 542 -20.76 1.87 -21.47
C ILE A 542 -20.59 1.68 -22.97
N GLU A 543 -19.57 2.31 -23.53
CA GLU A 543 -19.24 2.23 -24.96
C GLU A 543 -17.88 1.54 -25.13
N PHE A 544 -17.82 0.56 -26.02
CA PHE A 544 -16.58 -0.07 -26.44
C PHE A 544 -16.15 0.55 -27.77
N VAL A 545 -14.93 1.08 -27.82
CA VAL A 545 -14.36 1.73 -29.00
C VAL A 545 -13.27 0.83 -29.59
N GLU A 546 -13.31 0.57 -30.90
CA GLU A 546 -12.28 -0.20 -31.60
C GLU A 546 -11.02 0.65 -31.81
N GLY A 547 -9.87 0.18 -31.32
CA GLY A 547 -8.55 0.77 -31.61
C GLY A 547 -7.98 0.27 -32.93
N LYS A 548 -6.99 0.98 -33.51
CA LYS A 548 -6.24 0.50 -34.69
C LYS A 548 -4.99 -0.27 -34.26
N GLU A 549 -4.51 -1.18 -35.11
CA GLU A 549 -3.21 -1.86 -34.89
C GLU A 549 -2.08 -0.83 -34.75
N GLY A 550 -1.40 -0.85 -33.60
CA GLY A 550 -0.29 0.04 -33.28
C GLY A 550 -0.66 1.28 -32.46
N ASP A 551 -1.95 1.51 -32.16
CA ASP A 551 -2.35 2.52 -31.18
C ASP A 551 -1.96 2.07 -29.76
N ASP A 552 -1.52 3.01 -28.92
CA ASP A 552 -1.36 2.77 -27.49
C ASP A 552 -2.75 2.41 -26.92
N GLU A 553 -2.86 1.26 -26.23
CA GLU A 553 -4.13 0.75 -25.65
C GLU A 553 -4.85 1.79 -24.77
N ASN A 554 -4.13 2.83 -24.31
CA ASN A 554 -4.66 3.90 -23.46
C ASN A 554 -4.97 5.21 -24.17
N ASP A 555 -4.63 5.38 -25.45
CA ASP A 555 -4.71 6.67 -26.15
C ASP A 555 -5.18 6.54 -27.60
N THR A 556 -6.39 6.03 -27.80
CA THR A 556 -7.03 6.09 -29.11
C THR A 556 -7.60 7.51 -29.32
N PRO A 557 -7.22 8.25 -30.38
CA PRO A 557 -7.80 9.56 -30.70
C PRO A 557 -9.33 9.56 -30.75
N VAL A 558 -9.92 8.41 -31.08
CA VAL A 558 -11.36 8.17 -31.10
C VAL A 558 -12.00 8.39 -29.71
N MET A 559 -11.35 7.98 -28.62
CA MET A 559 -11.87 8.19 -27.27
C MET A 559 -11.91 9.68 -26.90
N ILE A 560 -10.89 10.44 -27.32
CA ILE A 560 -10.81 11.88 -27.07
C ILE A 560 -11.94 12.60 -27.82
N THR A 561 -12.11 12.30 -29.11
CA THR A 561 -13.19 12.88 -29.92
C THR A 561 -14.56 12.49 -29.35
N ARG A 562 -14.76 11.22 -28.99
CA ARG A 562 -16.00 10.75 -28.41
C ARG A 562 -16.32 11.42 -27.08
N THR A 563 -15.31 11.69 -26.25
CA THR A 563 -15.48 12.44 -25.01
C THR A 563 -16.03 13.85 -25.27
N LEU A 564 -15.51 14.56 -26.27
CA LEU A 564 -16.03 15.88 -26.64
C LEU A 564 -17.48 15.81 -27.15
N GLU A 565 -17.81 14.81 -27.96
CA GLU A 565 -19.19 14.60 -28.44
C GLU A 565 -20.16 14.37 -27.28
N LEU A 566 -19.79 13.54 -26.30
CA LEU A 566 -20.61 13.29 -25.11
C LEU A 566 -20.78 14.55 -24.27
N ILE A 567 -19.72 15.36 -24.09
CA ILE A 567 -19.81 16.64 -23.39
C ILE A 567 -20.80 17.57 -24.10
N ARG A 568 -20.68 17.71 -25.43
CA ARG A 568 -21.62 18.54 -26.21
C ARG A 568 -23.04 18.02 -26.13
N GLN A 569 -23.24 16.71 -26.18
CA GLN A 569 -24.56 16.09 -26.02
C GLN A 569 -25.19 16.51 -24.68
N VAL A 570 -24.49 16.33 -23.56
CA VAL A 570 -25.06 16.65 -22.24
C VAL A 570 -25.25 18.15 -22.03
N THR A 571 -24.38 18.99 -22.59
CA THR A 571 -24.51 20.46 -22.43
C THR A 571 -25.53 21.09 -23.37
N GLU A 572 -25.59 20.65 -24.63
CA GLU A 572 -26.43 21.26 -25.67
C GLU A 572 -27.83 20.66 -25.72
N GLN A 573 -27.97 19.35 -25.44
CA GLN A 573 -29.24 18.63 -25.59
C GLN A 573 -29.93 18.36 -24.26
N GLU A 574 -29.16 18.12 -23.20
CA GLU A 574 -29.69 17.74 -21.87
C GLU A 574 -29.67 18.92 -20.87
N GLY A 575 -29.06 20.05 -21.23
CA GLY A 575 -29.12 21.30 -20.48
C GLY A 575 -28.20 21.37 -19.26
N PHE A 576 -27.20 20.48 -19.15
CA PHE A 576 -26.18 20.56 -18.11
C PHE A 576 -25.20 21.70 -18.36
N SER A 577 -24.68 22.31 -17.30
CA SER A 577 -23.59 23.28 -17.42
C SER A 577 -22.23 22.58 -17.46
N LEU A 578 -21.20 23.22 -18.02
CA LEU A 578 -19.84 22.69 -17.97
C LEU A 578 -19.34 22.48 -16.53
N GLY A 579 -19.88 23.21 -15.55
CA GLY A 579 -19.58 23.04 -14.13
C GLY A 579 -20.14 21.74 -13.53
N ASP A 580 -21.10 21.10 -14.19
CA ASP A 580 -21.71 19.83 -13.76
C ASP A 580 -20.95 18.61 -14.31
N VAL A 581 -20.04 18.82 -15.28
CA VAL A 581 -19.35 17.74 -16.00
C VAL A 581 -17.95 17.53 -15.43
N SER A 582 -17.60 16.27 -15.20
CA SER A 582 -16.24 15.85 -14.80
C SER A 582 -15.76 14.69 -15.65
N VAL A 583 -14.54 14.81 -16.19
CA VAL A 583 -13.87 13.73 -16.92
C VAL A 583 -12.78 13.14 -16.03
N LEU A 584 -12.88 11.84 -15.77
CA LEU A 584 -11.95 11.12 -14.91
C LEU A 584 -11.05 10.22 -15.75
N CYS A 585 -9.73 10.35 -15.57
CA CYS A 585 -8.73 9.52 -16.23
C CYS A 585 -7.85 8.82 -15.20
N ARG A 586 -7.35 7.62 -15.53
CA ARG A 586 -6.42 6.89 -14.65
C ARG A 586 -5.07 7.61 -14.53
N PHE A 587 -4.56 8.16 -15.63
CA PHE A 587 -3.26 8.82 -15.68
C PHE A 587 -3.37 10.30 -16.07
N LYS A 588 -2.46 11.10 -15.51
CA LYS A 588 -2.36 12.55 -15.80
C LYS A 588 -2.04 12.84 -17.27
N ARG A 589 -1.31 11.94 -17.94
CA ARG A 589 -0.94 12.09 -19.36
C ARG A 589 -2.19 12.08 -20.26
N ASP A 590 -3.17 11.22 -19.95
CA ASP A 590 -4.42 11.09 -20.72
C ASP A 590 -5.31 12.30 -20.44
N ALA A 591 -5.45 12.68 -19.17
CA ALA A 591 -6.17 13.89 -18.78
C ALA A 591 -5.60 15.15 -19.46
N LYS A 592 -4.27 15.25 -19.60
CA LYS A 592 -3.62 16.36 -20.31
C LYS A 592 -3.97 16.38 -21.80
N LYS A 593 -4.00 15.22 -22.47
CA LYS A 593 -4.38 15.11 -23.88
C LYS A 593 -5.84 15.53 -24.09
N ILE A 594 -6.76 15.01 -23.28
CA ILE A 594 -8.17 15.40 -23.32
C ILE A 594 -8.32 16.90 -23.06
N ALA A 595 -7.70 17.43 -22.00
CA ALA A 595 -7.81 18.85 -21.65
C ALA A 595 -7.27 19.76 -22.76
N ASN A 596 -6.16 19.40 -23.40
CA ASN A 596 -5.64 20.14 -24.55
C ASN A 596 -6.62 20.12 -25.72
N HIS A 597 -7.17 18.95 -26.04
CA HIS A 597 -8.13 18.81 -27.14
C HIS A 597 -9.43 19.57 -26.89
N LEU A 598 -9.97 19.52 -25.67
CA LEU A 598 -11.14 20.31 -25.27
C LEU A 598 -10.84 21.79 -25.46
N LYS A 599 -9.72 22.30 -24.91
CA LYS A 599 -9.32 23.72 -25.03
C LYS A 599 -9.19 24.20 -26.49
N GLU A 600 -8.75 23.32 -27.39
CA GLU A 600 -8.66 23.64 -28.82
C GLU A 600 -10.03 23.68 -29.52
N ASN A 601 -11.05 23.02 -28.98
CA ASN A 601 -12.34 22.77 -29.63
C ASN A 601 -13.57 23.30 -28.87
N GLY A 602 -13.37 24.06 -27.79
CA GLY A 602 -14.41 24.72 -27.00
C GLY A 602 -14.35 24.32 -25.53
#